data_AF-A0A0A9E2I6-F1
#
_entry.id   AF-A0A0A9E2I6-F1
#
_cell.length_a   1.000
_cell.length_b   1.000
_cell.length_c   1.000
_cell.angle_alpha   90.00
_cell.angle_beta   90.00
_cell.angle_gamma   90.00
#
_symmetry.space_group_name_H-M   'P 1'
#
loop_
_entity.id
_entity.type
_entity.pdbx_description
1 polymer ?
#
loop_
_entity_poly.entity_id
_entity_poly.type
_entity_poly.pdbx_seq_one_letter_code
_entity_poly.pdbx_strand_id
1 'polypeptide(L)'
;MPFDPTADGEPHSFSILWSSRVVIFYVDGVPIREVPRSGNMGGDYPSKPMAVYATIWDGSTWATDNGRYKVNYKRGPFTAEFSDLVLRGCPAAAVRHDDPTRLQLRLASADCRDSCAGAEFELMTAEYAIMTPRKRMAMRRWRQRQMLYTVCYDTNRYPVPFPECDVNMAERQKFWEWGESKVVRPRVRGRSRRRPTQPPPALVSLQQAD
;
A
#
# COMPACT_ATOMS: atom_id res chain seq x y z
N MET A 1 -2.79 -6.70 13.09
CA MET A 1 -3.43 -5.65 13.92
C MET A 1 -3.45 -6.16 15.35
N PRO A 2 -3.36 -5.30 16.37
CA PRO A 2 -3.42 -5.72 17.78
C PRO A 2 -4.84 -6.09 18.26
N PHE A 3 -5.78 -6.29 17.34
CA PHE A 3 -7.20 -6.58 17.53
C PHE A 3 -7.72 -7.35 16.31
N ASP A 4 -8.93 -7.91 16.42
CA ASP A 4 -9.65 -8.53 15.31
C ASP A 4 -10.53 -7.49 14.60
N PRO A 5 -10.20 -7.08 13.35
CA PRO A 5 -10.98 -6.08 12.63
C PRO A 5 -12.35 -6.59 12.13
N THR A 6 -12.68 -7.86 12.38
CA THR A 6 -13.94 -8.51 11.98
C THR A 6 -14.84 -8.85 13.15
N ALA A 7 -14.43 -8.52 14.38
CA ALA A 7 -15.24 -8.80 15.56
C ALA A 7 -16.55 -7.98 15.53
N ASP A 8 -17.68 -8.68 15.65
CA ASP A 8 -18.99 -8.04 15.67
C ASP A 8 -19.11 -7.08 16.87
N GLY A 9 -19.63 -5.87 16.61
CA GLY A 9 -19.92 -4.88 17.65
C GLY A 9 -18.73 -4.03 18.12
N GLU A 10 -17.52 -4.25 17.61
CA GLU A 10 -16.31 -3.48 17.95
C GLU A 10 -15.77 -2.73 16.72
N PRO A 11 -16.44 -1.65 16.26
CA PRO A 11 -16.00 -0.89 15.10
C PRO A 11 -14.69 -0.15 15.40
N HIS A 12 -13.75 -0.21 14.46
CA HIS A 12 -12.47 0.48 14.53
C HIS A 12 -12.46 1.72 13.64
N SER A 13 -11.78 2.77 14.10
CA SER A 13 -11.66 4.02 13.34
C SER A 13 -10.40 4.01 12.48
N PHE A 14 -10.57 4.24 11.18
CA PHE A 14 -9.49 4.43 10.22
C PHE A 14 -9.55 5.85 9.70
N SER A 15 -8.44 6.56 9.71
CA SER A 15 -8.43 7.96 9.28
C SER A 15 -7.16 8.31 8.50
N ILE A 16 -7.32 9.21 7.54
CA ILE A 16 -6.24 9.79 6.76
C ILE A 16 -6.27 11.29 7.02
N LEU A 17 -5.19 11.82 7.59
CA LEU A 17 -4.90 13.24 7.52
C LEU A 17 -4.06 13.50 6.28
N TRP A 18 -4.48 14.44 5.45
CA TRP A 18 -3.75 14.86 4.26
C TRP A 18 -3.76 16.38 4.16
N SER A 19 -2.57 16.97 4.17
CA SER A 19 -2.37 18.41 4.06
C SER A 19 -1.32 18.74 3.01
N SER A 20 -1.00 20.02 2.84
CA SER A 20 0.12 20.49 2.01
C SER A 20 1.50 20.09 2.52
N ARG A 21 1.62 19.61 3.77
CA ARG A 21 2.90 19.34 4.45
C ARG A 21 3.09 17.89 4.90
N VAL A 22 2.03 17.16 5.19
CA VAL A 22 2.13 15.79 5.71
C VAL A 22 0.92 14.94 5.35
N VAL A 23 1.14 13.65 5.11
CA VAL A 23 0.09 12.63 5.12
C VAL A 23 0.30 11.74 6.34
N ILE A 24 -0.75 11.51 7.13
CA ILE A 24 -0.69 10.64 8.31
C ILE A 24 -1.85 9.66 8.27
N PHE A 25 -1.53 8.38 8.46
CA PHE A 25 -2.50 7.30 8.56
C PHE A 25 -2.70 6.91 10.02
N TYR A 26 -3.96 6.78 10.43
CA TYR A 26 -4.36 6.47 11.79
C TYR A 26 -5.22 5.22 11.87
N VAL A 27 -5.08 4.52 12.99
CA VAL A 27 -5.95 3.43 13.43
C VAL A 27 -6.26 3.69 14.90
N ASP A 28 -7.52 3.89 15.25
CA ASP A 28 -7.97 4.20 16.63
C ASP A 28 -7.20 5.37 17.26
N GLY A 29 -6.97 6.42 16.47
CA GLY A 29 -6.21 7.60 16.87
C GLY A 29 -4.69 7.38 17.02
N VAL A 30 -4.18 6.15 16.83
CA VAL A 30 -2.76 5.85 16.82
C VAL A 30 -2.19 6.05 15.42
N PRO A 31 -1.17 6.91 15.21
CA PRO A 31 -0.53 7.05 13.91
C PRO A 31 0.24 5.78 13.58
N ILE A 32 0.08 5.26 12.37
CA ILE A 32 0.77 4.06 11.89
C ILE A 32 1.76 4.34 10.76
N ARG A 33 1.62 5.49 10.08
CA ARG A 33 2.55 5.98 9.05
C ARG A 33 2.45 7.51 8.97
N GLU A 34 3.61 8.18 8.99
CA GLU A 34 3.79 9.61 8.72
C GLU A 34 4.58 9.74 7.40
N VAL A 35 4.10 10.57 6.47
CA VAL A 35 4.77 10.90 5.21
C VAL A 35 4.92 12.42 5.16
N PRO A 36 6.01 12.96 5.71
CA PRO A 36 6.28 14.39 5.63
C PRO A 36 6.66 14.75 4.20
N ARG A 37 6.11 15.86 3.70
CA ARG A 37 6.49 16.39 2.39
C ARG A 37 7.95 16.84 2.43
N SER A 38 8.74 16.36 1.50
CA SER A 38 10.11 16.79 1.25
C SER A 38 10.24 17.38 -0.15
N GLY A 39 11.12 18.37 -0.32
CA GLY A 39 11.42 18.93 -1.66
C GLY A 39 11.94 17.87 -2.63
N ASN A 40 12.61 16.84 -2.11
CA ASN A 40 13.15 15.72 -2.90
C ASN A 40 12.06 14.78 -3.45
N MET A 41 10.82 14.87 -2.95
CA MET A 41 9.70 14.09 -3.50
C MET A 41 9.22 14.64 -4.84
N GLY A 42 9.55 15.89 -5.19
CA GLY A 42 9.08 16.52 -6.43
C GLY A 42 7.56 16.39 -6.61
N GLY A 43 7.16 15.73 -7.71
CA GLY A 43 5.75 15.49 -8.06
C GLY A 43 5.09 14.31 -7.33
N ASP A 44 5.83 13.54 -6.53
CA ASP A 44 5.32 12.32 -5.88
C ASP A 44 4.42 12.64 -4.68
N TYR A 45 4.51 13.84 -4.11
CA TYR A 45 3.61 14.25 -3.04
C TYR A 45 2.21 14.59 -3.60
N PRO A 46 1.12 13.98 -3.08
CA PRO A 46 -0.22 14.18 -3.62
C PRO A 46 -0.67 15.62 -3.36
N SER A 47 -0.53 16.47 -4.38
CA SER A 47 -0.85 17.91 -4.31
C SER A 47 -2.07 18.29 -5.15
N LYS A 48 -2.72 17.32 -5.79
CA LYS A 48 -3.92 17.51 -6.61
C LYS A 48 -5.16 17.13 -5.81
N PRO A 49 -6.33 17.75 -6.06
CA PRO A 49 -7.58 17.33 -5.44
C PRO A 49 -7.85 15.84 -5.64
N MET A 50 -8.38 15.18 -4.61
CA MET A 50 -8.70 13.76 -4.62
C MET A 50 -10.16 13.54 -4.25
N ALA A 51 -10.69 12.39 -4.65
CA ALA A 51 -11.98 11.88 -4.20
C ALA A 51 -11.77 10.69 -3.26
N VAL A 52 -12.69 10.51 -2.31
CA VAL A 52 -12.68 9.38 -1.39
C VAL A 52 -13.50 8.25 -2.02
N TYR A 53 -12.97 7.03 -1.95
CA TYR A 53 -13.62 5.82 -2.44
C TYR A 53 -13.58 4.74 -1.37
N ALA A 54 -14.64 3.95 -1.29
CA ALA A 54 -14.68 2.70 -0.54
C ALA A 54 -15.18 1.60 -1.48
N THR A 55 -14.40 0.53 -1.61
CA THR A 55 -14.69 -0.55 -2.56
C THR A 55 -14.30 -1.90 -1.97
N ILE A 56 -15.14 -2.91 -2.19
CA ILE A 56 -14.79 -4.32 -2.01
C ILE A 56 -14.61 -4.95 -3.41
N TRP A 57 -13.50 -5.64 -3.64
CA TRP A 57 -13.17 -6.21 -4.94
C TRP A 57 -12.26 -7.44 -4.83
N ASP A 58 -12.20 -8.25 -5.90
CA ASP A 58 -11.38 -9.47 -5.94
C ASP A 58 -9.90 -9.17 -6.28
N GLY A 59 -9.06 -9.22 -5.25
CA GLY A 59 -7.60 -9.08 -5.36
C GLY A 59 -6.83 -10.41 -5.48
N SER A 60 -7.45 -11.51 -5.92
CA SER A 60 -6.89 -12.87 -5.88
C SER A 60 -5.51 -13.06 -6.53
N THR A 61 -5.09 -12.17 -7.43
CA THR A 61 -3.77 -12.26 -8.06
C THR A 61 -2.62 -11.81 -7.14
N TRP A 62 -2.92 -11.14 -6.01
CA TRP A 62 -1.88 -10.58 -5.13
C TRP A 62 -2.23 -10.51 -3.64
N ALA A 63 -3.51 -10.39 -3.26
CA ALA A 63 -3.93 -9.98 -1.91
C ALA A 63 -3.50 -10.92 -0.78
N THR A 64 -3.69 -12.24 -0.93
CA THR A 64 -3.43 -13.22 0.13
C THR A 64 -2.23 -14.08 -0.23
N ASP A 65 -1.13 -13.93 0.54
CA ASP A 65 0.15 -14.65 0.35
C ASP A 65 0.62 -14.59 -1.12
N ASN A 66 0.74 -13.36 -1.66
CA ASN A 66 1.13 -13.08 -3.04
C ASN A 66 0.24 -13.78 -4.10
N GLY A 67 -1.06 -13.92 -3.81
CA GLY A 67 -2.02 -14.57 -4.70
C GLY A 67 -2.01 -16.09 -4.65
N ARG A 68 -1.35 -16.70 -3.65
CA ARG A 68 -1.37 -18.15 -3.44
C ARG A 68 -2.78 -18.64 -3.09
N TYR A 69 -3.49 -17.89 -2.26
CA TYR A 69 -4.86 -18.21 -1.86
C TYR A 69 -5.84 -17.27 -2.57
N LYS A 70 -6.65 -17.85 -3.47
CA LYS A 70 -7.66 -17.12 -4.23
C LYS A 70 -8.99 -17.07 -3.47
N VAL A 71 -9.83 -16.11 -3.82
CA VAL A 71 -11.19 -16.01 -3.30
C VAL A 71 -11.96 -17.31 -3.55
N ASN A 72 -12.69 -17.77 -2.53
CA ASN A 72 -13.62 -18.86 -2.66
C ASN A 72 -15.05 -18.31 -2.63
N TYR A 73 -15.63 -18.07 -3.81
CA TYR A 73 -16.97 -17.49 -3.95
C TYR A 73 -18.09 -18.30 -3.29
N LYS A 74 -17.86 -19.57 -2.92
CA LYS A 74 -18.83 -20.36 -2.13
C LYS A 74 -18.99 -19.86 -0.69
N ARG A 75 -18.05 -19.03 -0.20
CA ARG A 75 -18.10 -18.40 1.14
C ARG A 75 -18.73 -17.01 1.13
N GLY A 76 -19.30 -16.59 -0.01
CA GLY A 76 -20.02 -15.32 -0.09
C GLY A 76 -21.36 -15.34 0.66
N PRO A 77 -21.97 -14.16 0.90
CA PRO A 77 -21.48 -12.83 0.51
C PRO A 77 -20.25 -12.38 1.31
N PHE A 78 -19.40 -11.57 0.69
CA PHE A 78 -18.31 -10.87 1.36
C PHE A 78 -18.79 -9.46 1.69
N THR A 79 -18.87 -9.13 2.98
CA THR A 79 -19.46 -7.87 3.45
C THR A 79 -18.39 -7.05 4.15
N ALA A 80 -18.45 -5.73 3.96
CA ALA A 80 -17.71 -4.75 4.75
C ALA A 80 -18.68 -3.66 5.16
N GLU A 81 -18.70 -3.34 6.45
CA GLU A 81 -19.58 -2.34 7.02
C GLU A 81 -18.78 -1.06 7.32
N PHE A 82 -19.37 0.09 6.98
CA PHE A 82 -18.79 1.40 7.20
C PHE A 82 -19.84 2.27 7.87
N SER A 83 -19.48 2.88 8.99
CA SER A 83 -20.31 3.86 9.70
C SER A 83 -19.51 5.14 9.95
N ASP A 84 -20.20 6.17 10.46
CA ASP A 84 -19.56 7.36 11.04
C ASP A 84 -18.55 8.05 10.11
N LEU A 85 -18.88 8.16 8.82
CA LEU A 85 -18.04 8.84 7.84
C LEU A 85 -17.89 10.32 8.21
N VAL A 86 -16.66 10.71 8.54
CA VAL A 86 -16.28 12.11 8.78
C VAL A 86 -15.42 12.61 7.63
N LEU A 87 -15.90 13.62 6.91
CA LEU A 87 -15.14 14.35 5.89
C LEU A 87 -14.90 15.77 6.37
N ARG A 88 -13.63 16.10 6.66
CA ARG A 88 -13.19 17.45 7.00
C ARG A 88 -12.08 17.85 6.03
N GLY A 89 -12.32 18.89 5.25
CA GLY A 89 -11.36 19.37 4.29
C GLY A 89 -11.96 20.37 3.32
N CYS A 90 -11.14 20.80 2.37
CA CYS A 90 -11.54 21.72 1.34
C CYS A 90 -12.23 20.99 0.18
N PRO A 91 -13.51 21.29 -0.13
CA PRO A 91 -14.17 20.72 -1.29
C PRO A 91 -13.58 21.30 -2.58
N ALA A 92 -13.25 20.43 -3.53
CA ALA A 92 -12.93 20.80 -4.89
C ALA A 92 -14.17 20.65 -5.77
N ALA A 93 -14.43 21.63 -6.63
CA ALA A 93 -15.48 21.56 -7.62
C ALA A 93 -14.95 20.97 -8.93
N ALA A 94 -15.75 20.13 -9.57
CA ALA A 94 -15.55 19.78 -10.97
C ALA A 94 -15.81 21.02 -11.83
N VAL A 95 -14.78 21.56 -12.46
CA VAL A 95 -14.95 22.60 -13.47
C VAL A 95 -15.08 21.90 -14.81
N ARG A 96 -16.26 22.03 -15.43
CA ARG A 96 -16.46 21.59 -16.81
C ARG A 96 -15.74 22.57 -17.72
N HIS A 97 -14.81 22.07 -18.51
CA HIS A 97 -14.25 22.82 -19.62
C HIS A 97 -15.15 22.65 -20.85
N ASP A 98 -14.99 23.51 -21.85
CA ASP A 98 -15.67 23.35 -23.17
C ASP A 98 -15.38 21.99 -23.84
N ASP A 99 -14.35 21.29 -23.39
CA ASP A 99 -14.06 19.90 -23.74
C ASP A 99 -14.76 18.92 -22.78
N PRO A 100 -15.79 18.18 -23.21
CA PRO A 100 -16.57 17.27 -22.37
C PRO A 100 -15.78 16.05 -21.87
N THR A 101 -14.58 15.80 -22.40
CA THR A 101 -13.71 14.69 -21.97
C THR A 101 -12.74 15.06 -20.86
N ARG A 102 -12.59 16.35 -20.53
CA ARG A 102 -11.63 16.84 -19.52
C ARG A 102 -12.34 17.27 -18.24
N LEU A 103 -12.60 16.31 -17.36
CA LEU A 103 -12.96 16.59 -15.98
C LEU A 103 -11.72 17.08 -15.22
N GLN A 104 -11.68 18.35 -14.84
CA GLN A 104 -10.63 18.88 -13.97
C GLN A 104 -11.25 19.33 -12.64
N LEU A 105 -10.80 18.73 -11.53
CA LEU A 105 -11.11 19.23 -10.20
C LEU A 105 -10.28 20.50 -9.94
N ARG A 106 -10.95 21.59 -9.56
CA ARG A 106 -10.33 22.82 -9.08
C ARG A 106 -10.98 23.24 -7.76
N LEU A 107 -10.25 24.03 -6.97
CA LEU A 107 -10.81 24.69 -5.79
C LEU A 107 -12.01 25.56 -6.22
N ALA A 108 -13.13 25.44 -5.52
CA ALA A 108 -14.35 26.17 -5.85
C ALA A 108 -14.13 27.70 -5.68
N SER A 109 -14.52 28.50 -6.67
CA SER A 109 -14.47 29.98 -6.70
C SER A 109 -13.19 30.65 -6.13
N ALA A 110 -13.22 31.96 -5.87
CA ALA A 110 -12.17 32.66 -5.13
C ALA A 110 -12.48 32.61 -3.61
N ASP A 111 -13.75 32.77 -3.24
CA ASP A 111 -14.21 32.72 -1.85
C ASP A 111 -13.96 31.35 -1.20
N CYS A 112 -14.10 30.24 -1.94
CA CYS A 112 -13.72 28.95 -1.34
C CYS A 112 -12.20 28.76 -1.28
N ARG A 113 -11.37 29.48 -2.05
CA ARG A 113 -9.90 29.39 -1.86
C ARG A 113 -9.49 29.97 -0.52
N ASP A 114 -10.06 31.11 -0.13
CA ASP A 114 -9.77 31.72 1.19
C ASP A 114 -10.32 30.85 2.33
N SER A 115 -11.53 30.30 2.17
CA SER A 115 -12.08 29.31 3.11
C SER A 115 -11.19 28.06 3.22
N CYS A 116 -10.63 27.59 2.11
CA CYS A 116 -9.74 26.43 2.10
C CYS A 116 -8.37 26.71 2.69
N ALA A 117 -7.85 27.93 2.55
CA ALA A 117 -6.65 28.35 3.26
C ALA A 117 -6.89 28.34 4.79
N GLY A 118 -8.06 28.80 5.23
CA GLY A 118 -8.49 28.71 6.64
C GLY A 118 -8.61 27.26 7.12
N ALA A 119 -9.27 26.40 6.35
CA ALA A 119 -9.42 24.97 6.67
C ALA A 119 -8.08 24.24 6.73
N GLU A 120 -7.14 24.55 5.83
CA GLU A 120 -5.77 24.03 5.86
C GLU A 120 -5.03 24.49 7.12
N PHE A 121 -5.18 25.76 7.51
CA PHE A 121 -4.58 26.28 8.74
C PHE A 121 -5.14 25.59 9.99
N GLU A 122 -6.46 25.44 10.08
CA GLU A 122 -7.13 24.71 11.16
C GLU A 122 -6.67 23.26 11.21
N LEU A 123 -6.64 22.57 10.06
CA LEU A 123 -6.15 21.20 9.95
C LEU A 123 -4.71 21.09 10.46
N MET A 124 -3.82 21.98 10.00
CA MET A 124 -2.40 21.95 10.34
C MET A 124 -2.11 22.31 11.81
N THR A 125 -3.02 23.02 12.47
CA THR A 125 -2.92 23.39 13.89
C THR A 125 -3.70 22.44 14.80
N ALA A 126 -4.49 21.53 14.23
CA ALA A 126 -5.23 20.54 14.98
C ALA A 126 -4.30 19.54 15.67
N GLU A 127 -4.71 19.05 16.85
CA GLU A 127 -3.91 18.15 17.66
C GLU A 127 -3.51 16.87 16.91
N TYR A 128 -4.42 16.34 16.09
CA TYR A 128 -4.19 15.14 15.26
C TYR A 128 -3.31 15.40 14.03
N ALA A 129 -2.94 16.63 13.70
CA ALA A 129 -1.91 16.93 12.71
C ALA A 129 -0.51 17.07 13.34
N ILE A 130 -0.47 17.47 14.62
CA ILE A 130 0.77 17.71 15.33
C ILE A 130 1.37 16.38 15.79
N MET A 131 2.41 15.94 15.08
CA MET A 131 3.10 14.69 15.37
C MET A 131 4.12 14.87 16.52
N THR A 132 3.64 14.84 17.76
CA THR A 132 4.48 14.97 18.96
C THR A 132 5.45 13.79 19.12
N PRO A 133 6.53 13.92 19.91
CA PRO A 133 7.41 12.79 20.24
C PRO A 133 6.65 11.58 20.79
N ARG A 134 5.61 11.79 21.59
CA ARG A 134 4.75 10.72 22.12
C ARG A 134 3.99 9.99 21.00
N LYS A 135 3.42 10.72 20.04
CA LYS A 135 2.74 10.13 18.88
C LYS A 135 3.72 9.36 17.98
N ARG A 136 4.92 9.91 17.70
CA ARG A 136 5.97 9.18 16.96
C ARG A 136 6.43 7.91 17.67
N MET A 137 6.60 7.96 18.99
CA MET A 137 6.93 6.75 19.76
C MET A 137 5.82 5.70 19.70
N ALA A 138 4.54 6.10 19.76
CA ALA A 138 3.41 5.20 19.59
C ALA A 138 3.42 4.55 18.20
N MET A 139 3.63 5.35 17.14
CA MET A 139 3.79 4.86 15.77
C MET A 139 4.94 3.86 15.64
N ARG A 140 6.12 4.18 16.20
CA ARG A 140 7.28 3.28 16.19
C ARG A 140 6.98 1.97 16.91
N ARG A 141 6.31 1.99 18.07
CA ARG A 141 5.89 0.77 18.79
C ARG A 141 4.89 -0.07 18.00
N TRP A 142 3.94 0.58 17.32
CA TRP A 142 2.99 -0.10 16.45
C TRP A 142 3.73 -0.83 15.33
N ARG A 143 4.57 -0.10 14.59
CA ARG A 143 5.32 -0.64 13.44
C ARG A 143 6.25 -1.78 13.85
N GLN A 144 6.96 -1.66 14.97
CA GLN A 144 7.84 -2.71 15.49
C GLN A 144 7.16 -4.06 15.76
N ARG A 145 5.83 -4.09 15.94
CA ARG A 145 5.08 -5.31 16.24
C ARG A 145 4.17 -5.75 15.09
N GLN A 146 3.72 -4.81 14.26
CA GLN A 146 2.63 -5.02 13.32
C GLN A 146 3.05 -4.86 11.84
N MET A 147 4.20 -4.24 11.55
CA MET A 147 4.60 -3.93 10.18
C MET A 147 5.28 -5.13 9.49
N LEU A 148 4.52 -5.89 8.72
CA LEU A 148 5.05 -7.02 7.94
C LEU A 148 5.82 -6.60 6.69
N TYR A 149 5.52 -5.44 6.11
CA TYR A 149 6.17 -4.96 4.88
C TYR A 149 6.37 -3.44 4.91
N THR A 150 7.50 -2.98 4.36
CA THR A 150 7.71 -1.57 4.07
C THR A 150 8.61 -1.38 2.86
N VAL A 151 8.26 -0.40 2.03
CA VAL A 151 9.03 -0.01 0.86
C VAL A 151 10.44 0.50 1.23
N CYS A 152 10.59 1.13 2.39
CA CYS A 152 11.81 1.79 2.81
C CYS A 152 12.98 0.83 3.10
N TYR A 153 12.68 -0.44 3.38
CA TYR A 153 13.69 -1.45 3.68
C TYR A 153 13.75 -2.56 2.62
N ASP A 154 12.88 -2.53 1.61
CA ASP A 154 12.93 -3.48 0.48
C ASP A 154 13.97 -3.05 -0.55
N THR A 155 15.23 -3.32 -0.22
CA THR A 155 16.38 -3.04 -1.08
C THR A 155 16.45 -3.91 -2.33
N ASN A 156 15.68 -5.01 -2.40
CA ASN A 156 15.62 -5.85 -3.59
C ASN A 156 14.82 -5.17 -4.70
N ARG A 157 13.75 -4.46 -4.32
CA ARG A 157 12.91 -3.72 -5.27
C ARG A 157 13.38 -2.28 -5.45
N TYR A 158 13.85 -1.64 -4.38
CA TYR A 158 14.24 -0.24 -4.37
C TYR A 158 15.66 -0.10 -3.83
N PRO A 159 16.68 -0.09 -4.71
CA PRO A 159 18.08 0.02 -4.28
C PRO A 159 18.38 1.30 -3.49
N VAL A 160 17.62 2.37 -3.75
CA VAL A 160 17.71 3.66 -3.06
C VAL A 160 16.40 3.89 -2.30
N PRO A 161 16.45 4.18 -0.98
CA PRO A 161 15.25 4.52 -0.21
C PRO A 161 14.56 5.77 -0.75
N PHE A 162 13.23 5.80 -0.65
CA PHE A 162 12.45 6.98 -1.04
C PHE A 162 12.68 8.17 -0.09
N PRO A 163 12.51 9.41 -0.55
CA PRO A 163 12.81 10.60 0.25
C PRO A 163 12.03 10.74 1.56
N GLU A 164 10.84 10.12 1.66
CA GLU A 164 10.03 10.14 2.88
C GLU A 164 10.46 9.11 3.94
N CYS A 165 11.41 8.23 3.63
CA CYS A 165 11.79 7.14 4.51
C CYS A 165 12.60 7.62 5.73
N ASP A 166 12.01 7.54 6.92
CA ASP A 166 12.70 7.66 8.21
C ASP A 166 13.40 6.33 8.55
N VAL A 167 14.69 6.20 8.21
CA VAL A 167 15.45 4.97 8.41
C VAL A 167 15.78 4.78 9.89
N ASN A 168 15.03 3.89 10.55
CA ASN A 168 15.33 3.44 11.91
C ASN A 168 16.09 2.11 11.86
N MET A 169 17.35 2.09 12.30
CA MET A 169 18.19 0.88 12.22
C MET A 169 17.63 -0.31 13.01
N ALA A 170 17.02 -0.07 14.17
CA ALA A 170 16.42 -1.14 14.96
C ALA A 170 15.16 -1.73 14.29
N GLU A 171 14.37 -0.89 13.63
CA GLU A 171 13.23 -1.35 12.83
C GLU A 171 13.70 -2.10 11.58
N ARG A 172 14.74 -1.59 10.90
CA ARG A 172 15.34 -2.24 9.72
C ARG A 172 15.89 -3.63 10.04
N GLN A 173 16.55 -3.80 11.19
CA GLN A 173 17.06 -5.11 11.61
C GLN A 173 15.90 -6.11 11.80
N LYS A 174 14.85 -5.69 12.51
CA LYS A 174 13.64 -6.49 12.73
C LYS A 174 12.91 -6.84 11.43
N PHE A 175 12.89 -5.93 10.46
CA PHE A 175 12.28 -6.20 9.15
C PHE A 175 12.88 -7.43 8.46
N TRP A 176 14.18 -7.70 8.62
CA TRP A 176 14.79 -8.90 8.04
C TRP A 176 14.48 -10.20 8.81
N GLU A 177 14.13 -10.10 10.09
CA GLU A 177 13.82 -11.25 10.94
C GLU A 177 12.43 -11.82 10.64
N TRP A 178 11.44 -10.96 10.38
CA TRP A 178 10.03 -11.38 10.22
C TRP A 178 9.24 -10.61 9.16
N GLY A 179 9.84 -9.63 8.48
CA GLY A 179 9.21 -8.91 7.39
C GLY A 179 9.21 -9.70 6.09
N GLU A 180 8.19 -9.46 5.27
CA GLU A 180 8.08 -10.06 3.94
C GLU A 180 9.06 -9.37 2.96
N SER A 181 10.32 -9.78 2.98
CA SER A 181 11.22 -9.44 1.86
C SER A 181 10.72 -10.15 0.60
N LYS A 182 10.32 -9.39 -0.42
CA LYS A 182 9.91 -9.94 -1.71
C LYS A 182 11.16 -10.33 -2.50
N VAL A 183 11.88 -11.36 -2.05
CA VAL A 183 12.92 -11.99 -2.88
C VAL A 183 12.20 -12.61 -4.07
N VAL A 184 12.17 -11.90 -5.20
CA VAL A 184 11.73 -12.46 -6.47
C VAL A 184 12.81 -13.45 -6.89
N ARG A 185 12.73 -14.68 -6.40
CA ARG A 185 13.52 -15.77 -6.99
C ARG A 185 13.01 -15.93 -8.42
N PRO A 186 13.87 -15.78 -9.45
CA PRO A 186 13.48 -16.18 -10.80
C PRO A 186 12.97 -17.61 -10.70
N ARG A 187 11.77 -17.89 -11.21
CA ARG A 187 11.33 -19.28 -11.40
C ARG A 187 12.28 -19.91 -12.41
N VAL A 188 13.39 -20.47 -11.93
CA VAL A 188 14.18 -21.39 -12.72
C VAL A 188 13.24 -22.57 -12.97
N ARG A 189 12.64 -22.63 -14.16
CA ARG A 189 12.01 -23.85 -14.66
C ARG A 189 13.12 -24.90 -14.60
N GLY A 190 13.06 -25.76 -13.58
CA GLY A 190 13.98 -26.87 -13.43
C GLY A 190 13.98 -27.67 -14.72
N ARG A 191 15.06 -27.57 -15.50
CA ARG A 191 15.28 -28.44 -16.63
C ARG A 191 15.53 -29.82 -16.03
N SER A 192 14.48 -30.64 -16.00
CA SER A 192 14.58 -32.04 -15.58
C SER A 192 15.75 -32.67 -16.33
N ARG A 193 16.81 -33.04 -15.59
CA ARG A 193 17.93 -33.79 -16.14
C ARG A 193 17.38 -35.15 -16.55
N ARG A 194 17.01 -35.31 -17.82
CA ARG A 194 16.80 -36.63 -18.41
C ARG A 194 18.11 -37.40 -18.32
N ARG A 195 18.07 -38.51 -17.59
CA ARG A 195 19.14 -39.51 -17.50
C ARG A 195 19.42 -40.05 -18.91
N PRO A 196 20.68 -40.19 -19.37
CA PRO A 196 20.94 -40.77 -20.68
C PRO A 196 20.53 -42.24 -20.65
N THR A 197 19.58 -42.62 -21.50
CA THR A 197 19.25 -44.02 -21.80
C THR A 197 20.38 -44.60 -22.65
N GLN A 198 20.98 -45.70 -22.21
CA GLN A 198 21.90 -46.50 -23.03
C GLN A 198 21.19 -46.96 -24.31
N PRO A 199 21.87 -46.98 -25.48
CA PRO A 199 21.31 -47.55 -26.68
C PRO A 199 21.23 -49.08 -26.56
N PRO A 200 20.19 -49.72 -27.12
CA PRO A 200 20.08 -51.18 -27.15
C PRO A 200 21.13 -51.80 -28.10
N PRO A 201 21.53 -53.06 -27.89
CA PRO A 201 22.54 -53.71 -28.71
C PRO A 201 22.03 -53.95 -30.15
N ALA A 202 22.94 -53.82 -31.12
CA ALA A 202 22.65 -53.99 -32.53
C ALA A 202 22.30 -55.45 -32.85
N LEU A 203 21.13 -55.65 -33.47
CA LEU A 203 20.76 -56.91 -34.10
C LEU A 203 21.39 -56.99 -35.49
N VAL A 204 22.21 -58.03 -35.67
CA VAL A 204 22.81 -58.43 -36.95
C VAL A 204 21.70 -58.95 -37.85
N SER A 205 21.51 -58.35 -39.03
CA SER A 205 20.67 -58.92 -40.08
C SER A 205 21.58 -59.54 -41.16
N LEU A 206 21.67 -60.86 -41.12
CA LEU A 206 22.10 -61.69 -42.24
C LEU A 206 21.02 -61.61 -43.33
N GLN A 207 21.37 -61.09 -44.51
CA GLN A 207 20.94 -61.64 -45.80
C GLN A 207 21.74 -61.00 -46.93
N GLN A 208 22.44 -61.86 -47.66
CA GLN A 208 23.17 -61.64 -48.91
C GLN A 208 22.22 -61.84 -50.11
N ALA A 209 22.49 -61.13 -51.20
CA ALA A 209 22.24 -61.41 -52.63
C ALA A 209 22.27 -60.04 -53.33
N ASP A 210 23.10 -59.72 -54.33
CA ASP A 210 24.04 -60.44 -55.20
C ASP A 210 25.25 -59.53 -55.49
#